data_AF-A0A358L909-F1
#
_entry.id   AF-A0A358L909-F1
#
_cell.length_a   1.000
_cell.length_b   1.000
_cell.length_c   1.000
_cell.angle_alpha   90.00
_cell.angle_beta   90.00
_cell.angle_gamma   90.00
#
_symmetry.space_group_name_H-M   'P 1'
#
loop_
_entity.id
_entity.type
_entity.pdbx_description
1 polymer ?
#
loop_
_entity_poly.entity_id
_entity_poly.type
_entity_poly.pdbx_seq_one_letter_code
_entity_poly.pdbx_strand_id
1 'polypeptide(L)'
;GGKMLMVVNIHAVNFSLGIDVYSKQLGPIGEQIIHHKGPVIMAGDFNAWSRQRINALYAFAHNMGLHEVNFTDDHRRKAFGRPLDFVFYRDMDVAEASVLVTRASDHNPLLVEFTP
;
A
#
# COMPACT_ATOMS: atom_id res chain seq x y z
N GLY A 1 -3.02 5.91 26.95
CA GLY A 1 -3.16 4.44 26.85
C GLY A 1 -2.78 4.03 25.45
N GLY A 2 -2.05 2.93 25.27
CA GLY A 2 -1.63 2.46 23.94
C GLY A 2 -2.79 1.86 23.15
N LYS A 3 -2.82 2.07 21.83
CA LYS A 3 -3.68 1.33 20.89
C LYS A 3 -2.85 0.21 20.24
N MET A 4 -3.49 -0.88 19.81
CA MET A 4 -2.81 -1.92 19.02
C MET A 4 -2.61 -1.44 17.58
N LEU A 5 -1.39 -1.53 17.07
CA LEU A 5 -1.06 -1.28 15.67
C LEU A 5 -1.19 -2.57 14.87
N MET A 6 -1.91 -2.53 13.75
CA MET A 6 -1.93 -3.59 12.74
C MET A 6 -0.97 -3.21 11.61
N VAL A 7 -0.07 -4.14 11.24
CA VAL A 7 0.81 -3.98 10.09
C VAL A 7 0.51 -5.09 9.08
N VAL A 8 0.22 -4.71 7.85
CA VAL A 8 -0.09 -5.61 6.73
C VAL A 8 1.00 -5.44 5.67
N ASN A 9 1.72 -6.53 5.38
CA ASN A 9 2.69 -6.57 4.29
C ASN A 9 2.09 -7.28 3.06
N ILE A 10 2.12 -6.63 1.91
CA ILE A 10 1.49 -7.10 0.67
C ILE A 10 2.55 -7.45 -0.38
N HIS A 11 2.35 -8.58 -1.04
CA HIS A 11 2.97 -8.89 -2.33
C HIS A 11 1.89 -9.46 -3.26
N ALA A 12 1.24 -8.59 -4.03
CA ALA A 12 0.10 -8.96 -4.86
C ALA A 12 0.53 -9.68 -6.14
N VAL A 13 -0.37 -10.50 -6.70
CA VAL A 13 -0.07 -11.29 -7.91
C VAL A 13 0.32 -10.39 -9.09
N ASN A 14 1.46 -10.69 -9.73
CA ASN A 14 1.94 -9.92 -10.88
C ASN A 14 1.10 -10.20 -12.14
N PHE A 15 0.95 -11.47 -12.54
CA PHE A 15 0.22 -11.88 -13.74
C PHE A 15 -1.04 -12.69 -13.41
N SER A 16 -2.20 -12.13 -13.75
CA SER A 16 -3.50 -12.81 -13.71
C SER A 16 -4.30 -12.46 -14.96
N LEU A 17 -5.08 -13.41 -15.49
CA LEU A 17 -6.09 -13.09 -16.50
C LEU A 17 -7.16 -12.20 -15.84
N GLY A 18 -7.17 -10.91 -16.18
CA GLY A 18 -8.12 -9.94 -15.64
C GLY A 18 -7.85 -9.51 -14.19
N ILE A 19 -8.78 -8.71 -13.67
CA ILE A 19 -8.72 -8.05 -12.35
C ILE A 19 -9.22 -8.94 -11.20
N ASP A 20 -9.95 -10.02 -11.50
CA ASP A 20 -10.69 -10.78 -10.49
C ASP A 20 -9.80 -11.43 -9.44
N VAL A 21 -8.69 -12.04 -9.86
CA VAL A 21 -7.72 -12.67 -8.94
C VAL A 21 -7.11 -11.62 -8.03
N TYR A 22 -6.74 -10.46 -8.59
CA TYR A 22 -6.19 -9.35 -7.86
C TYR A 22 -7.15 -8.83 -6.78
N SER A 23 -8.41 -8.55 -7.15
CA SER A 23 -9.42 -8.07 -6.21
C SER A 23 -9.77 -9.10 -5.13
N LYS A 24 -9.81 -10.39 -5.49
CA LYS A 24 -10.07 -11.48 -4.53
C LYS A 24 -8.98 -11.61 -3.47
N GLN A 25 -7.71 -11.29 -3.79
CA GLN A 25 -6.64 -11.27 -2.78
C GLN A 25 -6.86 -10.21 -1.71
N LEU A 26 -7.41 -9.04 -2.08
CA LEU A 26 -7.66 -7.94 -1.15
C LEU A 26 -8.82 -8.21 -0.18
N GLY A 27 -9.81 -9.03 -0.58
CA GLY A 27 -11.01 -9.30 0.22
C GLY A 27 -10.72 -9.77 1.66
N PRO A 28 -10.02 -10.91 1.86
CA PRO A 28 -9.71 -11.40 3.21
C PRO A 28 -8.90 -10.43 4.07
N ILE A 29 -8.04 -9.60 3.45
CA ILE A 29 -7.28 -8.56 4.14
C ILE A 29 -8.22 -7.48 4.65
N GLY A 30 -9.17 -7.04 3.83
CA GLY A 30 -10.19 -6.07 4.21
C GLY A 30 -11.04 -6.53 5.39
N GLU A 31 -11.42 -7.80 5.41
CA GLU A 31 -12.15 -8.40 6.54
C GLU A 31 -11.35 -8.32 7.86
N GLN A 32 -10.02 -8.41 7.83
CA GLN A 32 -9.23 -8.22 9.05
C GLN A 32 -9.13 -6.74 9.45
N ILE A 33 -8.93 -5.85 8.47
CA ILE A 33 -8.75 -4.40 8.72
C ILE A 33 -10.04 -3.75 9.25
N ILE A 34 -11.22 -4.19 8.80
CA ILE A 34 -12.50 -3.59 9.21
C ILE A 34 -12.85 -3.87 10.68
N HIS A 35 -12.41 -5.03 11.21
CA HIS A 35 -12.62 -5.42 12.60
C HIS A 35 -11.56 -4.84 13.55
N HIS A 36 -10.41 -4.40 13.03
CA HIS A 36 -9.36 -3.79 13.85
C HIS A 36 -9.73 -2.38 14.29
N LYS A 37 -9.72 -2.13 15.61
CA LYS A 37 -9.98 -0.82 16.21
C LYS A 37 -8.66 -0.17 16.64
N GLY A 38 -7.98 0.48 15.70
CA GLY A 38 -6.72 1.18 15.96
C GLY A 38 -5.93 1.50 14.68
N PRO A 39 -4.71 2.03 14.85
CA PRO A 39 -3.80 2.32 13.76
C PRO A 39 -3.55 1.12 12.85
N VAL A 40 -3.46 1.41 11.56
CA VAL A 40 -3.13 0.43 10.52
C VAL A 40 -2.03 1.02 9.64
N ILE A 41 -1.04 0.19 9.31
CA ILE A 41 -0.12 0.40 8.19
C ILE A 41 -0.30 -0.78 7.25
N MET A 42 -0.48 -0.50 5.97
CA MET A 42 -0.55 -1.51 4.92
C MET A 42 0.40 -1.11 3.81
N ALA A 43 1.43 -1.92 3.58
CA ALA A 43 2.52 -1.57 2.69
C ALA A 43 3.01 -2.78 1.88
N GLY A 44 3.68 -2.52 0.77
CA GLY A 44 4.38 -3.54 -0.01
C GLY A 44 4.23 -3.35 -1.51
N ASP A 45 4.49 -4.43 -2.25
CA ASP A 45 4.37 -4.48 -3.71
C ASP A 45 2.94 -4.89 -4.09
N PHE A 46 2.18 -3.93 -4.60
CA PHE A 46 0.82 -4.13 -5.04
C PHE A 46 0.71 -4.55 -6.49
N ASN A 47 1.79 -4.58 -7.27
CA ASN A 47 1.73 -4.89 -8.69
C ASN A 47 0.57 -4.16 -9.41
N ALA A 48 0.33 -2.89 -9.06
CA ALA A 48 -0.81 -2.09 -9.52
C ALA A 48 -0.54 -1.44 -10.89
N TRP A 49 0.01 -2.22 -11.82
CA TRP A 49 0.53 -1.76 -13.10
C TRP A 49 -0.55 -1.40 -14.15
N SER A 50 -1.84 -1.62 -13.85
CA SER A 50 -2.97 -1.30 -14.74
C SER A 50 -3.95 -0.33 -14.10
N ARG A 51 -4.73 0.38 -14.94
CA ARG A 51 -5.79 1.29 -14.44
C ARG A 51 -6.84 0.56 -13.61
N GLN A 52 -7.22 -0.66 -14.01
CA GLN A 52 -8.18 -1.47 -13.26
C GLN A 52 -7.64 -1.85 -11.87
N ARG A 53 -6.36 -2.21 -11.78
CA ARG A 53 -5.71 -2.57 -10.51
C ARG A 53 -5.55 -1.38 -9.59
N ILE A 54 -5.15 -0.23 -10.11
CA ILE A 54 -5.10 1.03 -9.37
C ILE A 54 -6.49 1.39 -8.83
N ASN A 55 -7.53 1.32 -9.66
CA ASN A 55 -8.89 1.63 -9.22
C ASN A 55 -9.36 0.67 -8.13
N ALA A 56 -9.08 -0.63 -8.26
CA ALA A 56 -9.43 -1.62 -7.25
C ALA A 56 -8.66 -1.39 -5.93
N LEU A 57 -7.38 -1.04 -6.01
CA LEU A 57 -6.56 -0.71 -4.85
C LEU A 57 -7.08 0.52 -4.11
N TYR A 58 -7.38 1.62 -4.83
CA TYR A 58 -7.93 2.82 -4.20
C TYR A 58 -9.33 2.61 -3.65
N ALA A 59 -10.20 1.85 -4.34
CA ALA A 59 -11.51 1.49 -3.81
C ALA A 59 -11.39 0.67 -2.52
N PHE A 60 -10.46 -0.30 -2.48
CA PHE A 60 -10.15 -1.06 -1.28
C PHE A 60 -9.68 -0.16 -0.14
N ALA A 61 -8.66 0.67 -0.39
CA ALA A 61 -8.09 1.57 0.62
C ALA A 61 -9.15 2.52 1.18
N HIS A 62 -9.95 3.14 0.30
CA HIS A 62 -11.07 3.99 0.68
C HIS A 62 -12.08 3.27 1.56
N ASN A 63 -12.52 2.06 1.18
CA ASN A 63 -13.49 1.29 1.97
C ASN A 63 -12.96 0.91 3.36
N MET A 64 -11.64 0.74 3.49
CA MET A 64 -10.97 0.45 4.76
C MET A 64 -10.62 1.71 5.56
N GLY A 65 -10.92 2.90 5.05
CA GLY A 65 -10.58 4.18 5.69
C GLY A 65 -9.07 4.42 5.75
N LEU A 66 -8.33 3.95 4.74
CA LEU A 66 -6.88 4.13 4.63
C LEU A 66 -6.54 5.28 3.69
N HIS A 67 -5.50 6.03 4.04
CA HIS A 67 -4.90 7.10 3.26
C HIS A 67 -3.59 6.62 2.62
N GLU A 68 -3.30 7.02 1.38
CA GLU A 68 -1.99 6.76 0.76
C GLU A 68 -0.94 7.74 1.31
N VAL A 69 0.27 7.25 1.57
CA VAL A 69 1.44 8.08 1.82
C VAL A 69 1.90 8.72 0.51
N ASN A 70 2.04 10.04 0.51
CA ASN A 70 2.59 10.78 -0.63
C ASN A 70 4.10 10.95 -0.48
N PHE A 71 4.83 10.80 -1.59
CA PHE A 71 6.27 11.03 -1.66
C PHE A 71 6.56 12.28 -2.49
N THR A 72 7.33 13.22 -1.95
CA THR A 72 7.65 14.49 -2.65
C THR A 72 8.58 14.25 -3.84
N ASP A 73 9.61 13.42 -3.67
CA ASP A 73 10.51 12.99 -4.74
C ASP A 73 10.27 11.50 -5.04
N ASP A 74 9.31 11.25 -5.93
CA ASP A 74 8.76 9.90 -6.16
C ASP A 74 9.58 9.12 -7.20
N HIS A 75 10.63 8.46 -6.71
CA HIS A 75 11.45 7.49 -7.45
C HIS A 75 10.93 6.06 -7.34
N ARG A 76 9.65 5.83 -7.02
CA ARG A 76 9.10 4.47 -6.94
C ARG A 76 9.29 3.74 -8.24
N ARG A 77 9.49 2.42 -8.15
CA ARG A 77 9.49 1.56 -9.34
C ARG A 77 8.12 1.64 -10.00
N LYS A 78 8.13 1.88 -11.32
CA LYS A 78 6.91 1.97 -12.13
C LYS A 78 6.91 0.89 -13.21
N ALA A 79 5.73 0.33 -13.48
CA ALA A 79 5.46 -0.42 -14.70
C ALA A 79 4.30 0.24 -15.44
N PHE A 80 4.43 0.37 -16.76
CA PHE A 80 3.47 1.10 -17.61
C PHE A 80 3.12 2.50 -17.06
N GLY A 81 4.10 3.19 -16.48
CA GLY A 81 3.95 4.53 -15.89
C GLY A 81 3.25 4.59 -14.54
N ARG A 82 2.96 3.45 -13.89
CA ARG A 82 2.24 3.38 -12.61
C ARG A 82 3.12 2.78 -11.52
N PRO A 83 3.09 3.32 -10.28
CA PRO A 83 3.86 2.76 -9.17
C PRO A 83 3.39 1.34 -8.84
N LEU A 84 4.33 0.51 -8.39
CA LEU A 84 4.06 -0.86 -7.94
C LEU A 84 3.95 -0.92 -6.42
N ASP A 85 4.80 -0.18 -5.73
CA ASP A 85 4.88 -0.16 -4.27
C ASP A 85 4.06 0.99 -3.68
N PHE A 86 3.36 0.71 -2.58
CA PHE A 86 2.53 1.68 -1.87
C PHE A 86 2.64 1.51 -0.36
N VAL A 87 2.37 2.59 0.37
CA VAL A 87 2.12 2.59 1.81
C VAL A 87 0.79 3.29 2.05
N PHE A 88 -0.11 2.61 2.77
CA PHE A 88 -1.39 3.11 3.20
C PHE A 88 -1.47 3.10 4.73
N TYR A 89 -2.18 4.05 5.33
CA TYR A 89 -2.25 4.19 6.78
C TYR A 89 -3.58 4.78 7.26
N ARG A 90 -3.88 4.63 8.57
CA ARG A 90 -4.92 5.39 9.28
C ARG A 90 -4.60 5.55 10.76
N ASP A 91 -5.26 6.51 11.41
CA ASP A 91 -5.14 6.83 12.85
C ASP A 91 -3.70 7.15 13.31
N MET A 92 -2.88 7.71 12.41
CA MET A 92 -1.52 8.22 12.65
C MET A 92 -1.25 9.36 11.65
N ASP A 93 -0.23 10.17 11.90
CA ASP A 93 0.30 11.17 10.96
C ASP A 93 1.60 10.68 10.32
N VAL A 94 1.88 11.14 9.09
CA VAL A 94 3.16 10.92 8.40
C VAL A 94 4.10 12.06 8.76
N ALA A 95 5.19 11.75 9.46
CA ALA A 95 6.23 12.72 9.81
C ALA A 95 7.24 12.90 8.67
N GLU A 96 7.65 11.80 8.05
CA GLU A 96 8.57 11.79 6.91
C GLU A 96 8.22 10.66 5.94
N ALA A 97 8.42 10.90 4.65
CA ALA A 97 8.25 9.90 3.60
C ALA A 97 9.27 10.13 2.48
N SER A 98 10.08 9.12 2.19
CA SER A 98 11.10 9.18 1.14
C SER A 98 11.24 7.86 0.38
N VAL A 99 11.79 7.97 -0.84
CA VAL A 99 12.13 6.82 -1.67
C VAL A 99 13.65 6.73 -1.77
N LEU A 100 14.24 5.66 -1.24
CA LEU A 100 15.69 5.49 -1.25
C LEU A 100 16.15 4.96 -2.61
N VAL A 101 16.81 5.81 -3.39
CA VAL A 101 17.37 5.41 -4.69
C VAL A 101 18.58 4.50 -4.48
N THR A 102 18.51 3.28 -5.02
CA THR A 102 19.57 2.28 -4.88
C THR A 102 19.70 1.40 -6.13
N ARG A 103 20.80 0.65 -6.21
CA ARG A 103 21.03 -0.40 -7.22
C ARG A 103 21.01 -1.81 -6.63
N ALA A 104 20.71 -1.95 -5.34
CA ALA A 104 20.69 -3.23 -4.65
C ALA A 104 19.47 -4.10 -5.02
N SER A 105 18.41 -3.48 -5.57
CA SER A 105 17.19 -4.12 -6.06
C SER A 105 16.70 -3.36 -7.30
N ASP A 106 15.82 -3.98 -8.07
CA ASP A 106 15.05 -3.35 -9.15
C ASP A 106 13.87 -2.49 -8.63
N HIS A 107 13.58 -2.57 -7.32
CA HIS A 107 12.67 -1.68 -6.60
C HIS A 107 13.46 -0.77 -5.64
N ASN A 108 13.01 0.49 -5.54
CA ASN A 108 13.53 1.42 -4.54
C ASN A 108 12.74 1.26 -3.23
N PRO A 109 13.40 1.08 -2.07
CA PRO A 109 12.72 1.02 -0.78
C PRO A 109 11.93 2.29 -0.46
N LEU A 110 10.78 2.12 0.17
CA LEU A 110 9.98 3.21 0.74
C LEU A 110 10.29 3.33 2.23
N LEU A 111 10.72 4.51 2.67
CA LEU A 111 10.94 4.83 4.08
C LEU A 111 9.84 5.78 4.51
N VAL A 112 9.10 5.42 5.55
CA VAL A 112 8.01 6.23 6.10
C VAL A 112 8.10 6.23 7.61
N GLU A 113 8.08 7.42 8.20
CA GLU A 113 8.02 7.63 9.64
C GLU A 113 6.62 8.11 10.02
N PHE A 114 6.05 7.48 11.05
CA PHE A 114 4.72 7.79 11.56
C PHE A 114 4.78 8.33 12.98
N THR A 115 3.90 9.28 13.28
CA THR A 115 3.65 9.78 14.65
C THR A 115 2.22 9.47 15.09
N PRO A 116 2.00 9.15 16.38
CA PRO A 116 0.66 8.88 16.91
C PRO A 116 -0.29 10.08 16.92
#